data_AF-A0A966PY11-F1
#
_entry.id   AF-A0A966PY11-F1
#
_cell.length_a   1.000
_cell.length_b   1.000
_cell.length_c   1.000
_cell.angle_alpha   90.00
_cell.angle_beta   90.00
_cell.angle_gamma   90.00
#
_symmetry.space_group_name_H-M   'P 1'
#
loop_
_entity.id
_entity.type
_entity.pdbx_description
1 polymer ?
#
loop_
_entity_poly.entity_id
_entity_poly.type
_entity_poly.pdbx_seq_one_letter_code
_entity_poly.pdbx_strand_id
1 'polypeptide(L)'
;MMNKSLEPRLQKLVDLGESGTDILHGELKNLMYEAEQQLIEAQRIEEDNDYSDAMESMERKYWEGQMDALVHVYALTYQLSFAINDRIKQNA
;
A
#
# COMPACT_ATOMS: atom_id res chain seq x y z
N MET A 1 -2.68 -22.77 -0.72
CA MET A 1 -3.64 -22.23 -1.72
C MET A 1 -3.86 -20.77 -1.38
N MET A 2 -3.67 -19.84 -2.32
CA MET A 2 -4.05 -18.45 -2.11
C MET A 2 -5.56 -18.41 -1.86
N ASN A 3 -5.96 -17.89 -0.69
CA ASN A 3 -7.37 -17.66 -0.40
C ASN A 3 -7.86 -16.61 -1.42
N LYS A 4 -8.72 -17.03 -2.35
CA LYS A 4 -9.27 -16.15 -3.42
C LYS A 4 -10.35 -15.19 -2.90
N SER A 5 -10.58 -15.17 -1.58
CA SER A 5 -11.62 -14.38 -0.94
C SER A 5 -11.05 -13.02 -0.55
N LEU A 6 -11.74 -11.95 -0.94
CA LEU A 6 -11.42 -10.60 -0.48
C LEU A 6 -11.75 -10.45 1.00
N GLU A 7 -11.02 -9.57 1.69
CA GLU A 7 -11.41 -9.10 3.02
C GLU A 7 -12.86 -8.58 2.99
N PRO A 8 -13.70 -8.88 4.01
CA PRO A 8 -15.12 -8.51 3.99
C PRO A 8 -15.37 -7.02 3.75
N ARG A 9 -14.48 -6.15 4.25
CA ARG A 9 -14.55 -4.70 4.03
C ARG A 9 -14.31 -4.31 2.58
N LEU A 10 -13.43 -5.01 1.85
CA LEU A 10 -13.16 -4.77 0.45
C LEU A 10 -14.28 -5.31 -0.44
N GLN A 11 -14.80 -6.50 -0.12
CA GLN A 11 -15.96 -7.06 -0.83
C GLN A 11 -17.17 -6.13 -0.72
N LYS A 12 -17.41 -5.55 0.45
CA LYS A 12 -18.49 -4.57 0.64
C LYS A 12 -18.37 -3.36 -0.31
N LEU A 13 -17.16 -2.87 -0.60
CA LEU A 13 -16.96 -1.75 -1.52
C LEU A 13 -17.27 -2.17 -2.96
N VAL A 14 -16.90 -3.40 -3.34
CA VAL A 14 -17.30 -3.98 -4.64
C VAL A 14 -18.82 -4.05 -4.75
N ASP A 15 -19.50 -4.52 -3.70
CA ASP A 15 -20.96 -4.65 -3.66
C ASP A 15 -21.68 -3.28 -3.72
N LEU A 16 -21.02 -2.21 -3.26
CA LEU A 16 -21.50 -0.82 -3.36
C LEU A 16 -21.25 -0.18 -4.74
N GLY A 17 -20.56 -0.87 -5.64
CA GLY A 17 -20.27 -0.39 -7.00
C GLY A 17 -19.07 0.55 -7.10
N GLU A 18 -18.21 0.59 -6.08
CA GLU A 18 -16.97 1.37 -6.12
C GLU A 18 -16.01 0.83 -7.17
N SER A 19 -15.25 1.72 -7.80
CA SER A 19 -14.30 1.33 -8.84
C SER A 19 -13.11 0.57 -8.22
N GLY A 20 -12.57 -0.40 -8.94
CA GLY A 20 -11.38 -1.14 -8.48
C GLY A 20 -10.19 -0.24 -8.18
N THR A 21 -10.03 0.87 -8.93
CA THR A 21 -8.97 1.85 -8.70
C THR A 21 -9.18 2.61 -7.40
N ASP A 22 -10.41 3.00 -7.06
CA ASP A 22 -10.72 3.74 -5.83
C ASP A 22 -10.65 2.82 -4.60
N ILE A 23 -11.10 1.57 -4.73
CA ILE A 23 -10.93 0.54 -3.70
C ILE A 23 -9.44 0.33 -3.42
N LEU A 24 -8.61 0.17 -4.46
CA LEU A 24 -7.17 -0.01 -4.32
C LEU A 24 -6.50 1.24 -3.74
N HIS A 25 -6.91 2.43 -4.17
CA HIS A 25 -6.42 3.70 -3.62
C HIS A 25 -6.64 3.81 -2.11
N GLY A 26 -7.82 3.41 -1.65
CA GLY A 26 -8.14 3.34 -0.22
C GLY A 26 -7.33 2.27 0.49
N GLU A 27 -7.21 1.09 -0.10
CA GLU A 27 -6.52 -0.04 0.53
C GLU A 27 -5.02 0.18 0.69
N LEU A 28 -4.39 0.83 -0.29
CA LEU A 28 -2.97 1.17 -0.23
C LEU A 28 -2.62 2.02 0.99
N LYS A 29 -3.54 2.85 1.50
CA LYS A 29 -3.31 3.61 2.74
C LYS A 29 -3.19 2.71 3.97
N ASN A 30 -4.00 1.64 4.04
CA ASN A 30 -3.91 0.67 5.12
C ASN A 30 -2.61 -0.11 5.04
N LEU A 31 -2.24 -0.57 3.83
CA LEU A 31 -0.99 -1.29 3.60
C LEU A 31 0.24 -0.42 3.90
N MET A 32 0.19 0.86 3.51
CA MET A 32 1.24 1.83 3.85
C MET A 32 1.32 2.05 5.35
N TYR A 33 0.19 2.19 6.05
CA TYR A 33 0.21 2.32 7.51
C TYR A 33 0.82 1.08 8.17
N GLU A 34 0.44 -0.12 7.75
CA GLU A 34 1.01 -1.37 8.26
C GLU A 34 2.52 -1.45 8.00
N ALA A 35 2.97 -1.15 6.78
CA ALA A 35 4.38 -1.15 6.42
C ALA A 35 5.19 -0.07 7.16
N GLU A 36 4.60 1.11 7.41
CA GLU A 36 5.21 2.17 8.22
C GLU A 36 5.42 1.70 9.67
N GLN A 37 4.42 1.03 10.27
CA GLN A 37 4.59 0.48 11.63
C GLN A 37 5.71 -0.56 11.69
N GLN A 38 5.83 -1.42 10.68
CA GLN A 38 6.94 -2.39 10.60
C GLN A 38 8.29 -1.71 10.40
N LEU A 39 8.35 -0.67 9.57
CA LEU A 39 9.58 0.10 9.36
C LEU A 39 10.04 0.78 10.66
N ILE A 40 9.12 1.40 11.40
CA ILE A 40 9.41 2.03 12.70
C ILE A 40 9.95 1.00 13.69
N GLU A 41 9.34 -0.18 13.76
CA GLU A 41 9.80 -1.25 14.65
C GLU A 41 11.18 -1.79 14.24
N ALA A 42 11.41 -1.99 12.93
CA ALA A 42 12.71 -2.42 12.42
C ALA A 42 13.81 -1.39 12.72
N GLN A 43 13.51 -0.10 12.59
CA GLN A 43 14.41 0.99 12.99
C GLN A 43 14.72 0.94 14.50
N ARG A 44 13.70 0.76 15.34
CA ARG A 44 13.86 0.68 16.80
C ARG A 44 14.75 -0.50 17.20
N ILE A 45 14.54 -1.67 16.60
CA ILE A 45 15.36 -2.87 16.87
C ILE A 45 16.82 -2.64 16.47
N GLU A 46 17.05 -2.14 15.26
CA GLU A 46 18.40 -1.85 14.75
C GLU A 46 19.12 -0.83 15.64
N GLU A 47 18.41 0.22 16.11
CA GLU A 47 18.91 1.22 17.04
C GLU A 47 19.25 0.64 18.42
N ASP A 48 18.35 -0.16 19.00
CA ASP A 48 18.53 -0.79 20.31
C ASP A 48 19.72 -1.78 20.33
N ASN A 49 20.05 -2.36 19.18
CA ASN A 49 21.17 -3.28 18.99
C ASN A 49 22.45 -2.60 18.47
N ASP A 50 22.54 -1.27 18.59
CA ASP A 50 23.72 -0.47 18.24
C ASP A 50 24.22 -0.72 16.81
N TYR A 51 23.28 -0.98 15.88
CA TYR A 51 23.56 -1.24 14.46
C TYR A 51 24.55 -2.39 14.20
N SER A 52 24.65 -3.33 15.14
CA SER A 52 25.68 -4.37 15.13
C SER A 52 25.32 -5.61 14.30
N ASP A 53 24.05 -5.78 13.93
CA ASP A 53 23.56 -6.90 13.12
C ASP A 53 23.10 -6.46 11.73
N ALA A 54 23.80 -6.94 10.70
CA ALA A 54 23.46 -6.69 9.31
C ALA A 54 22.09 -7.25 8.91
N MET A 55 21.57 -8.28 9.59
CA MET A 55 20.23 -8.80 9.33
C MET A 55 19.14 -7.79 9.69
N GLU A 56 19.36 -6.98 10.73
CA GLU A 56 18.41 -5.96 11.17
C GLU A 56 18.41 -4.78 10.20
N SER A 57 19.58 -4.39 9.70
CA SER A 57 19.70 -3.42 8.61
C SER A 57 18.96 -3.87 7.34
N MET A 58 19.02 -5.18 7.03
CA MET A 58 18.30 -5.75 5.89
C MET A 58 16.79 -5.71 6.10
N GLU A 59 16.31 -6.03 7.29
CA GLU A 59 14.88 -5.97 7.62
C GLU A 59 14.35 -4.53 7.52
N ARG A 60 15.08 -3.54 8.07
CA ARG A 60 14.73 -2.13 7.91
C ARG A 60 14.68 -1.72 6.43
N LYS A 61 15.68 -2.12 5.64
CA LYS A 61 15.74 -1.82 4.20
C LYS A 61 14.62 -2.48 3.41
N TYR A 62 14.19 -3.67 3.81
CA TYR A 62 13.04 -4.34 3.23
C TYR A 62 11.76 -3.52 3.43
N TRP A 63 11.48 -3.08 4.66
CA TRP A 63 10.29 -2.27 4.95
C TRP A 63 10.35 -0.88 4.33
N GLU A 64 11.54 -0.27 4.23
CA GLU A 64 11.77 0.96 3.47
C GLU A 64 11.37 0.78 2.00
N GLY A 65 11.84 -0.30 1.36
CA GLY A 65 11.48 -0.62 -0.03
C GLY A 65 10.01 -0.97 -0.22
N GLN A 66 9.36 -1.62 0.76
CA GLN A 66 7.92 -1.87 0.71
C GLN A 66 7.12 -0.57 0.76
N MET A 67 7.50 0.37 1.63
CA MET A 67 6.90 1.69 1.68
C MET A 67 7.06 2.44 0.36
N ASP A 68 8.26 2.47 -0.22
CA ASP A 68 8.50 3.10 -1.52
C ASP A 68 7.60 2.51 -2.62
N ALA A 69 7.53 1.18 -2.70
CA ALA A 69 6.70 0.51 -3.70
C ALA A 69 5.20 0.85 -3.53
N LEU A 70 4.68 0.80 -2.29
CA LEU A 70 3.28 1.11 -2.00
C LEU A 70 2.95 2.57 -2.33
N VAL A 71 3.84 3.52 -2.00
CA VAL A 71 3.69 4.94 -2.33
C VAL A 71 3.65 5.16 -3.84
N HIS A 72 4.52 4.48 -4.60
CA HIS A 72 4.55 4.58 -6.06
C HIS A 72 3.23 4.10 -6.68
N VAL A 73 2.71 2.96 -6.24
CA VAL A 73 1.43 2.45 -6.73
C VAL A 73 0.28 3.36 -6.30
N TYR A 74 0.30 3.87 -5.07
CA TYR A 74 -0.70 4.83 -4.58
C TYR A 74 -0.77 6.08 -5.46
N ALA A 75 0.37 6.68 -5.78
CA ALA A 75 0.43 7.82 -6.68
C ALA A 75 -0.11 7.48 -8.08
N LEU A 76 0.21 6.29 -8.60
CA LEU A 76 -0.30 5.82 -9.88
C LEU A 76 -1.83 5.65 -9.87
N THR A 77 -2.43 5.15 -8.78
CA THR A 77 -3.90 5.05 -8.68
C THR A 77 -4.56 6.42 -8.82
N TYR A 78 -3.98 7.46 -8.21
CA TYR A 78 -4.47 8.83 -8.32
C TYR A 78 -4.44 9.30 -9.78
N GLN A 79 -3.30 9.16 -10.46
CA GLN A 79 -3.14 9.52 -11.88
C GLN A 79 -4.14 8.79 -12.79
N LEU A 80 -4.35 7.48 -12.56
CA LEU A 80 -5.31 6.68 -13.31
C LEU A 80 -6.75 7.16 -13.10
N SER A 81 -7.16 7.44 -11.86
CA SER A 81 -8.50 7.95 -11.57
C SER A 81 -8.79 9.28 -12.30
N PHE A 82 -7.82 10.20 -12.38
CA PHE A 82 -8.00 11.43 -13.17
C PHE A 82 -8.11 11.16 -14.66
N ALA A 83 -7.20 10.37 -15.23
CA ALA A 83 -7.20 10.07 -16.66
C ALA A 83 -8.50 9.36 -17.10
N ILE A 84 -9.03 8.45 -16.27
CA ILE A 84 -10.32 7.79 -16.52
C ILE A 84 -11.47 8.79 -16.49
N ASN A 85 -11.51 9.66 -15.49
CA ASN A 85 -12.54 10.69 -15.35
C ASN A 85 -12.53 11.68 -16.53
N ASP A 86 -11.36 12.10 -17.00
CA ASP A 86 -11.22 12.98 -18.15
C ASP A 86 -11.74 12.32 -19.44
N ARG A 87 -11.42 11.04 -19.67
CA ARG A 87 -11.97 10.27 -20.77
C ARG A 87 -13.50 10.15 -20.69
N ILE A 88 -14.07 9.90 -19.50
CA ILE A 88 -15.52 9.81 -19.32
C ILE A 88 -16.18 11.15 -19.69
N LYS A 89 -15.63 12.28 -19.22
CA LYS A 89 -16.14 13.62 -19.56
C LYS A 89 -16.09 13.94 -21.05
N GLN A 90 -15.06 13.45 -21.76
CA GLN A 90 -14.93 13.64 -23.21
C GLN A 90 -15.94 12.82 -24.03
N ASN A 91 -16.42 11.71 -23.47
CA ASN A 91 -17.34 10.77 -24.13
C ASN A 91 -18.81 10.93 -23.68
N ALA A 92 -19.10 11.87 -22.79
CA ALA A 92 -20.44 12.19 -22.28
C ALA A 92 -21.07 13.33 -23.09
#